data_AF-A0A957QBX5-F1
#
_entry.id   AF-A0A957QBX5-F1
#
_cell.length_a   1.000
_cell.length_b   1.000
_cell.length_c   1.000
_cell.angle_alpha   90.00
_cell.angle_beta   90.00
_cell.angle_gamma   90.00
#
_symmetry.space_group_name_H-M   'P 1'
#
loop_
_entity.id
_entity.type
_entity.pdbx_description
1 polymer ?
#
loop_
_entity_poly.entity_id
_entity_poly.type
_entity_poly.pdbx_seq_one_letter_code
_entity_poly.pdbx_strand_id
1 'polypeptide(L)'
;SSSYGQVINRVEMLKPGDELHHFGWNACSAALCPWAPHPHVERRYLLVPGLRSSRMYIIDTQPDPANPQIVKVIQPEEIHKKSGYSRPHTIHCGPDDIYVSALGAPDGNGPGGIFVMDHKTFNIKGAWEKERGPQQLAYDFWWHLTQDVMITSEWGTPNMVEDGLNPELLLGSKYGHQLHVWDLRKRRHLQALDLGAENQMVLELRPAHNPNETYGFVGVVTSLKDLSASIWLWHRENGQYAIRKVIEVPAEPADPDLLPPILKGFGAVPPLITDINLSLDDQQLYVSCWGTGEMRQYDVSDPFHPELTASIHLGGIVRHAAHPKSGPLNGGPQMVEISRDG
;
A
#
# COMPACT_ATOMS: atom_id res chain seq x y z
N SER A 1 -5.69 14.08 26.73
CA SER A 1 -5.04 13.04 27.55
C SER A 1 -3.77 13.61 28.17
N SER A 2 -3.40 13.22 29.38
CA SER A 2 -2.12 13.59 30.01
C SER A 2 -0.90 12.94 29.36
N SER A 3 -1.10 11.84 28.61
CA SER A 3 -0.07 11.11 27.86
C SER A 3 -0.03 11.48 26.36
N TYR A 4 -0.58 12.63 25.96
CA TYR A 4 -0.56 13.06 24.56
C TYR A 4 0.86 13.18 24.01
N GLY A 5 1.10 12.61 22.83
CA GLY A 5 2.42 12.58 22.17
C GLY A 5 3.40 11.56 22.76
N GLN A 6 2.93 10.59 23.56
CA GLN A 6 3.77 9.55 24.17
C GLN A 6 3.34 8.14 23.75
N VAL A 7 4.32 7.23 23.69
CA VAL A 7 4.08 5.79 23.56
C VAL A 7 3.67 5.26 24.93
N ILE A 8 2.42 4.85 25.09
CA ILE A 8 1.87 4.35 26.35
C ILE A 8 2.03 2.83 26.54
N ASN A 9 2.25 2.10 25.44
CA ASN A 9 2.43 0.66 25.43
C ASN A 9 3.23 0.22 24.20
N ARG A 10 3.91 -0.92 24.29
CA ARG A 10 4.59 -1.60 23.19
C ARG A 10 4.30 -3.10 23.27
N VAL A 11 3.71 -3.65 22.20
CA VAL A 11 3.56 -5.10 22.05
C VAL A 11 4.82 -5.63 21.37
N GLU A 12 5.66 -6.35 22.11
CA GLU A 12 6.89 -6.93 21.56
C GLU A 12 6.58 -8.20 20.74
N MET A 13 7.11 -8.27 19.52
CA MET A 13 6.95 -9.46 18.68
C MET A 13 7.82 -10.60 19.17
N LEU A 14 7.33 -11.83 19.02
CA LEU A 14 7.96 -13.02 19.62
C LEU A 14 9.31 -13.42 19.02
N LYS A 15 9.64 -12.97 17.80
CA LYS A 15 10.95 -13.24 17.17
C LYS A 15 11.39 -12.03 16.34
N PRO A 16 12.71 -11.84 16.16
CA PRO A 16 13.22 -10.84 15.22
C PRO A 16 13.01 -11.25 13.76
N GLY A 17 13.22 -10.30 12.85
CA GLY A 17 13.24 -10.54 11.40
C GLY A 17 11.86 -10.58 10.74
N ASP A 18 10.83 -10.10 11.42
CA ASP A 18 9.48 -10.03 10.86
C ASP A 18 9.36 -8.98 9.75
N GLU A 19 10.03 -7.83 9.89
CA GLU A 19 9.82 -6.65 9.02
C GLU A 19 8.35 -6.23 9.09
N LEU A 20 7.92 -5.66 10.23
CA LEU A 20 6.56 -5.13 10.33
C LEU A 20 6.39 -3.99 9.32
N HIS A 21 5.29 -3.99 8.58
CA HIS A 21 5.06 -3.02 7.50
C HIS A 21 3.62 -2.51 7.53
N HIS A 22 2.70 -3.14 6.80
CA HIS A 22 1.27 -2.84 6.84
C HIS A 22 0.55 -3.77 7.81
N PHE A 23 -0.53 -3.28 8.41
CA PHE A 23 -1.43 -4.08 9.24
C PHE A 23 -2.85 -3.54 9.14
N GLY A 24 -3.83 -4.38 9.44
CA GLY A 24 -5.24 -4.03 9.32
C GLY A 24 -6.10 -4.62 10.42
N TRP A 25 -7.35 -4.20 10.46
CA TRP A 25 -8.35 -4.74 11.39
C TRP A 25 -8.96 -6.02 10.86
N ASN A 26 -9.43 -6.89 11.76
CA ASN A 26 -10.24 -8.05 11.37
C ASN A 26 -11.57 -7.63 10.72
N ALA A 27 -12.24 -6.64 11.28
CA ALA A 27 -13.52 -6.15 10.77
C ALA A 27 -13.57 -4.63 10.79
N CYS A 28 -14.38 -4.08 9.89
CA CYS A 28 -14.59 -2.64 9.75
C CYS A 28 -15.96 -2.36 9.14
N SER A 29 -16.20 -1.14 8.65
CA SER A 29 -17.48 -0.70 8.09
C SER A 29 -17.97 -1.57 6.92
N ALA A 30 -17.07 -2.31 6.24
CA ALA A 30 -17.43 -3.29 5.22
C ALA A 30 -18.36 -4.41 5.75
N ALA A 31 -18.37 -4.68 7.07
CA ALA A 31 -19.30 -5.63 7.67
C ALA A 31 -20.78 -5.19 7.58
N LEU A 32 -21.03 -3.91 7.26
CA LEU A 32 -22.36 -3.34 7.00
C LEU A 32 -22.81 -3.52 5.53
N CYS A 33 -21.97 -4.08 4.65
CA CYS A 33 -22.34 -4.31 3.27
C CYS A 33 -23.54 -5.28 3.17
N PRO A 34 -24.63 -4.92 2.47
CA PRO A 34 -25.87 -5.69 2.48
C PRO A 34 -25.77 -7.13 1.97
N TRP A 35 -24.78 -7.44 1.13
CA TRP A 35 -24.69 -8.75 0.46
C TRP A 35 -23.98 -9.83 1.30
N ALA A 36 -23.21 -9.44 2.31
CA ALA A 36 -22.56 -10.36 3.25
C ALA A 36 -22.58 -9.76 4.68
N PRO A 37 -23.76 -9.59 5.30
CA PRO A 37 -23.83 -9.05 6.64
C PRO A 37 -23.20 -10.02 7.63
N HIS A 38 -22.28 -9.52 8.42
CA HIS A 38 -21.66 -10.26 9.52
C HIS A 38 -21.93 -9.54 10.85
N PRO A 39 -23.18 -9.59 11.37
CA PRO A 39 -23.59 -8.80 12.54
C PRO A 39 -22.90 -9.22 13.85
N HIS A 40 -22.14 -10.31 13.83
CA HIS A 40 -21.42 -10.85 14.99
C HIS A 40 -19.91 -10.64 14.91
N VAL A 41 -19.40 -9.93 13.89
CA VAL A 41 -17.99 -9.52 13.87
C VAL A 41 -17.88 -8.09 14.38
N GLU A 42 -16.81 -7.82 15.11
CA GLU A 42 -16.50 -6.50 15.64
C GLU A 42 -15.08 -6.12 15.25
N ARG A 43 -14.83 -4.81 15.09
CA ARG A 43 -13.48 -4.27 14.95
C ARG A 43 -12.77 -4.44 16.30
N ARG A 44 -11.90 -5.45 16.41
CA ARG A 44 -11.27 -5.82 17.69
C ARG A 44 -9.83 -6.28 17.57
N TYR A 45 -9.51 -7.06 16.55
CA TYR A 45 -8.19 -7.65 16.40
C TYR A 45 -7.39 -6.91 15.32
N LEU A 46 -6.15 -6.60 15.62
CA LEU A 46 -5.16 -6.20 14.63
C LEU A 46 -4.51 -7.45 14.05
N LEU A 47 -4.44 -7.52 12.72
CA LEU A 47 -3.69 -8.52 11.97
C LEU A 47 -2.39 -7.89 11.52
N VAL A 48 -1.29 -8.30 12.16
CA VAL A 48 0.03 -7.73 11.97
C VAL A 48 0.94 -8.78 11.34
N PRO A 49 1.09 -8.79 10.00
CA PRO A 49 2.06 -9.63 9.32
C PRO A 49 3.49 -9.09 9.46
N GLY A 50 4.45 -10.01 9.44
CA GLY A 50 5.81 -9.72 9.08
C GLY A 50 5.98 -9.84 7.57
N LEU A 51 6.30 -8.72 6.91
CA LEU A 51 6.55 -8.67 5.47
C LEU A 51 7.65 -9.67 5.11
N ARG A 52 8.72 -9.79 5.89
CA ARG A 52 9.84 -10.67 5.56
C ARG A 52 9.62 -12.11 6.04
N SER A 53 9.19 -12.27 7.28
CA SER A 53 9.07 -13.61 7.87
C SER A 53 7.87 -14.39 7.37
N SER A 54 6.84 -13.71 6.83
CA SER A 54 5.52 -14.27 6.57
C SER A 54 4.78 -14.78 7.81
N ARG A 55 5.22 -14.43 9.02
CA ARG A 55 4.46 -14.71 10.24
C ARG A 55 3.35 -13.70 10.40
N MET A 56 2.21 -14.08 10.97
CA MET A 56 1.15 -13.12 11.28
C MET A 56 0.73 -13.22 12.74
N TYR A 57 0.62 -12.06 13.38
CA TYR A 57 0.16 -11.89 14.74
C TYR A 57 -1.28 -11.40 14.74
N ILE A 58 -2.13 -12.05 15.55
CA ILE A 58 -3.47 -11.57 15.87
C ILE A 58 -3.40 -10.95 17.25
N ILE A 59 -3.64 -9.64 17.32
CA ILE A 59 -3.50 -8.86 18.54
C ILE A 59 -4.89 -8.36 18.97
N ASP A 60 -5.35 -8.78 20.14
CA ASP A 60 -6.62 -8.34 20.72
C ASP A 60 -6.45 -6.96 21.37
N THR A 61 -7.35 -6.03 21.04
CA THR A 61 -7.37 -4.67 21.60
C THR A 61 -8.43 -4.49 22.70
N GLN A 62 -9.14 -5.55 23.07
CA GLN A 62 -10.14 -5.53 24.13
C GLN A 62 -9.75 -6.47 25.29
N PRO A 63 -10.21 -6.18 26.52
CA PRO A 63 -11.08 -5.05 26.92
C PRO A 63 -10.37 -3.71 27.06
N ASP A 64 -9.03 -3.67 27.03
CA ASP A 64 -8.24 -2.45 27.20
C ASP A 64 -7.45 -2.11 25.91
N PRO A 65 -7.91 -1.12 25.12
CA PRO A 65 -7.22 -0.69 23.91
C PRO A 65 -5.83 -0.09 24.16
N ALA A 66 -5.53 0.35 25.39
CA ALA A 66 -4.21 0.84 25.77
C ALA A 66 -3.21 -0.29 26.09
N ASN A 67 -3.68 -1.53 26.21
CA ASN A 67 -2.84 -2.69 26.51
C ASN A 67 -3.16 -3.92 25.63
N PRO A 68 -3.02 -3.81 24.30
CA PRO A 68 -3.32 -4.89 23.38
C PRO A 68 -2.39 -6.11 23.57
N GLN A 69 -2.90 -7.32 23.31
CA GLN A 69 -2.18 -8.58 23.58
C GLN A 69 -2.18 -9.53 22.37
N ILE A 70 -1.05 -10.20 22.12
CA ILE A 70 -0.99 -11.26 21.11
C ILE A 70 -1.81 -12.46 21.60
N VAL A 71 -2.87 -12.81 20.86
CA VAL A 71 -3.77 -13.94 21.20
C VAL A 71 -3.60 -15.14 20.28
N LYS A 72 -3.06 -14.93 19.08
CA LYS A 72 -2.77 -16.00 18.12
C LYS A 72 -1.57 -15.62 17.26
N VAL A 73 -0.79 -16.63 16.88
CA VAL A 73 0.30 -16.49 15.92
C VAL A 73 0.11 -17.53 14.83
N ILE A 74 0.06 -17.07 13.58
CA ILE A 74 0.02 -17.92 12.40
C ILE A 74 1.45 -18.03 11.89
N GLN A 75 1.97 -19.26 11.83
CA GLN A 75 3.35 -19.51 11.42
C GLN A 75 3.50 -19.38 9.90
N PRO A 76 4.68 -18.97 9.41
CA PRO A 76 4.95 -18.83 7.97
C PRO A 76 4.58 -20.08 7.16
N GLU A 77 4.90 -21.27 7.67
CA GLU A 77 4.65 -22.53 6.99
C GLU A 77 3.15 -22.79 6.79
N GLU A 78 2.30 -22.29 7.69
CA GLU A 78 0.85 -22.38 7.53
C GLU A 78 0.36 -21.46 6.40
N ILE A 79 0.88 -20.23 6.33
CA ILE A 79 0.59 -19.30 5.23
C ILE A 79 1.03 -19.92 3.92
N HIS A 80 2.30 -20.32 3.81
CA HIS A 80 2.86 -20.93 2.61
C HIS A 80 2.03 -22.13 2.13
N LYS A 81 1.69 -23.05 3.05
CA LYS A 81 0.99 -24.28 2.70
C LYS A 81 -0.46 -24.05 2.30
N LYS A 82 -1.17 -23.14 2.96
CA LYS A 82 -2.61 -22.95 2.75
C LYS A 82 -2.91 -21.96 1.63
N SER A 83 -2.11 -20.91 1.46
CA SER A 83 -2.32 -19.91 0.43
C SER A 83 -1.46 -20.12 -0.82
N GLY A 84 -0.30 -20.75 -0.69
CA GLY A 84 0.70 -20.78 -1.75
C GLY A 84 1.50 -19.48 -1.87
N TYR A 85 1.40 -18.57 -0.89
CA TYR A 85 2.05 -17.26 -0.90
C TYR A 85 2.99 -17.03 0.28
N SER A 86 3.86 -16.03 0.15
CA SER A 86 4.73 -15.49 1.19
C SER A 86 4.87 -13.97 1.04
N ARG A 87 5.42 -13.33 2.06
CA ARG A 87 5.58 -11.86 2.18
C ARG A 87 4.25 -11.13 2.18
N PRO A 88 3.36 -11.42 3.16
CA PRO A 88 2.10 -10.71 3.33
C PRO A 88 2.34 -9.21 3.51
N HIS A 89 1.56 -8.39 2.82
CA HIS A 89 1.72 -6.93 2.75
C HIS A 89 0.45 -6.22 3.24
N THR A 90 -0.51 -5.92 2.35
CA THR A 90 -1.75 -5.19 2.70
C THR A 90 -2.77 -6.11 3.38
N ILE A 91 -3.52 -5.57 4.35
CA ILE A 91 -4.66 -6.25 4.98
C ILE A 91 -5.90 -5.37 4.84
N HIS A 92 -6.96 -5.92 4.25
CA HIS A 92 -8.29 -5.31 4.26
C HIS A 92 -9.35 -6.23 4.86
N CYS A 93 -10.17 -5.64 5.74
CA CYS A 93 -11.38 -6.25 6.29
C CYS A 93 -12.50 -6.19 5.24
N GLY A 94 -12.72 -7.30 4.54
CA GLY A 94 -13.81 -7.42 3.56
C GLY A 94 -15.14 -7.77 4.22
N PRO A 95 -16.26 -7.68 3.47
CA PRO A 95 -17.58 -8.06 3.98
C PRO A 95 -17.67 -9.53 4.39
N ASP A 96 -17.06 -10.43 3.60
CA ASP A 96 -17.16 -11.88 3.72
C ASP A 96 -15.93 -12.53 4.39
N ASP A 97 -14.75 -11.92 4.21
CA ASP A 97 -13.48 -12.43 4.71
C ASP A 97 -12.47 -11.30 4.95
N ILE A 98 -11.36 -11.64 5.60
CA ILE A 98 -10.18 -10.78 5.67
C ILE A 98 -9.28 -11.11 4.50
N TYR A 99 -8.86 -10.09 3.75
CA TYR A 99 -8.05 -10.24 2.55
C TYR A 99 -6.63 -9.76 2.85
N VAL A 100 -5.65 -10.48 2.34
CA VAL A 100 -4.23 -10.19 2.59
C VAL A 100 -3.45 -10.34 1.28
N SER A 101 -2.82 -9.26 0.79
CA SER A 101 -1.90 -9.37 -0.35
C SER A 101 -0.57 -9.96 0.09
N ALA A 102 0.16 -10.53 -0.87
CA ALA A 102 1.44 -11.16 -0.66
C ALA A 102 2.32 -11.00 -1.91
N LEU A 103 3.58 -10.62 -1.72
CA LEU A 103 4.47 -10.23 -2.84
C LEU A 103 4.85 -11.39 -3.76
N GLY A 104 4.82 -12.63 -3.29
CA GLY A 104 5.25 -13.77 -4.10
C GLY A 104 4.95 -15.14 -3.51
N ALA A 105 5.43 -16.17 -4.20
CA ALA A 105 5.42 -17.55 -3.75
C ALA A 105 6.46 -17.79 -2.64
N PRO A 106 6.40 -18.92 -1.90
CA PRO A 106 7.35 -19.25 -0.82
C PRO A 106 8.82 -19.37 -1.24
N ASP A 107 9.10 -19.59 -2.52
CA ASP A 107 10.46 -19.61 -3.08
C ASP A 107 11.02 -18.21 -3.41
N GLY A 108 10.25 -17.16 -3.11
CA GLY A 108 10.60 -15.76 -3.33
C GLY A 108 10.36 -15.27 -4.77
N ASN A 109 9.83 -16.12 -5.65
CA ASN A 109 9.45 -15.78 -7.01
C ASN A 109 7.98 -15.41 -7.11
N GLY A 110 7.50 -15.23 -8.34
CA GLY A 110 6.08 -15.07 -8.63
C GLY A 110 5.33 -16.40 -8.81
N PRO A 111 4.01 -16.32 -8.93
CA PRO A 111 3.25 -15.08 -8.85
C PRO A 111 3.00 -14.65 -7.39
N GLY A 112 2.86 -13.34 -7.16
CA GLY A 112 2.21 -12.81 -5.97
C GLY A 112 0.68 -12.89 -6.07
N GLY A 113 -0.02 -12.34 -5.08
CA GLY A 113 -1.48 -12.22 -5.12
C GLY A 113 -2.10 -12.03 -3.74
N ILE A 114 -3.31 -12.53 -3.54
CA ILE A 114 -4.12 -12.31 -2.34
C ILE A 114 -4.57 -13.64 -1.78
N PHE A 115 -4.56 -13.77 -0.45
CA PHE A 115 -5.23 -14.86 0.25
C PHE A 115 -6.28 -14.36 1.21
N VAL A 116 -7.24 -15.23 1.51
CA VAL A 116 -8.37 -14.92 2.37
C VAL A 116 -8.30 -15.67 3.68
N MET A 117 -8.76 -15.03 4.74
CA MET A 117 -8.83 -15.55 6.10
C MET A 117 -10.21 -15.36 6.69
N ASP A 118 -10.65 -16.36 7.45
CA ASP A 118 -11.93 -16.32 8.15
C ASP A 118 -11.96 -15.28 9.28
N HIS A 119 -13.01 -14.46 9.30
CA HIS A 119 -13.22 -13.36 10.26
C HIS A 119 -13.23 -13.77 11.75
N LYS A 120 -13.61 -15.01 12.05
CA LYS A 120 -13.83 -15.47 13.44
C LYS A 120 -12.67 -16.31 13.95
N THR A 121 -12.20 -17.21 13.11
CA THR A 121 -11.18 -18.20 13.47
C THR A 121 -9.78 -17.76 13.09
N PHE A 122 -9.64 -16.76 12.20
CA PHE A 122 -8.38 -16.36 11.57
C PHE A 122 -7.69 -17.54 10.87
N ASN A 123 -8.47 -18.48 10.35
CA ASN A 123 -7.95 -19.59 9.56
C ASN A 123 -7.82 -19.15 8.10
N ILE A 124 -6.69 -19.48 7.49
CA ILE A 124 -6.45 -19.23 6.07
C ILE A 124 -7.35 -20.16 5.25
N LYS A 125 -8.16 -19.57 4.38
CA LYS A 125 -9.04 -20.30 3.45
C LYS A 125 -8.33 -20.64 2.14
N GLY A 126 -7.31 -19.88 1.77
CA GLY A 126 -6.43 -20.12 0.62
C GLY A 126 -6.31 -18.90 -0.29
N ALA A 127 -5.73 -19.10 -1.48
CA ALA A 127 -5.63 -18.06 -2.50
C ALA A 127 -7.01 -17.54 -2.92
N TRP A 128 -7.08 -16.23 -3.17
CA TRP A 128 -8.29 -15.56 -3.62
C TRP A 128 -8.47 -15.66 -5.14
N GLU A 129 -7.43 -15.66 -5.95
CA GLU A 129 -7.57 -15.71 -7.42
C GLU A 129 -8.11 -17.08 -7.87
N LYS A 130 -9.12 -17.09 -8.76
CA LYS A 130 -9.52 -18.30 -9.51
C LYS A 130 -8.93 -18.28 -10.92
N GLU A 131 -9.02 -17.13 -11.58
CA GLU A 131 -8.55 -16.92 -12.95
C GLU A 131 -7.74 -15.62 -12.99
N ARG A 132 -6.42 -15.71 -12.78
CA ARG A 132 -5.54 -14.54 -12.60
C ARG A 132 -5.17 -13.78 -13.87
N GLY A 133 -5.52 -14.32 -15.03
CA GLY A 133 -5.11 -13.74 -16.31
C GLY A 133 -3.58 -13.53 -16.37
N PRO A 134 -3.10 -12.36 -16.82
CA PRO A 134 -1.68 -12.09 -16.96
C PRO A 134 -0.97 -11.69 -15.65
N GLN A 135 -1.67 -11.43 -14.55
CA GLN A 135 -1.07 -10.90 -13.32
C GLN A 135 0.02 -11.85 -12.77
N GLN A 136 1.22 -11.31 -12.56
CA GLN A 136 2.37 -12.00 -11.95
C GLN A 136 2.88 -11.31 -10.69
N LEU A 137 3.03 -9.98 -10.74
CA LEU A 137 3.50 -9.18 -9.60
C LEU A 137 2.32 -8.75 -8.74
N ALA A 138 2.60 -8.42 -7.48
CA ALA A 138 1.60 -7.94 -6.53
C ALA A 138 2.24 -6.89 -5.60
N TYR A 139 1.40 -6.07 -4.98
CA TYR A 139 1.78 -5.19 -3.88
C TYR A 139 0.55 -4.88 -3.02
N ASP A 140 -0.24 -3.90 -3.44
CA ASP A 140 -1.43 -3.43 -2.75
C ASP A 140 -2.70 -3.88 -3.49
N PHE A 141 -3.82 -3.82 -2.80
CA PHE A 141 -5.12 -4.09 -3.39
C PHE A 141 -6.22 -3.34 -2.66
N TRP A 142 -7.24 -2.93 -3.38
CA TRP A 142 -8.48 -2.44 -2.76
C TRP A 142 -9.65 -2.68 -3.72
N TRP A 143 -10.80 -2.03 -3.50
CA TRP A 143 -12.04 -2.43 -4.13
C TRP A 143 -13.06 -1.29 -4.27
N HIS A 144 -14.00 -1.56 -5.15
CA HIS A 144 -15.28 -0.88 -5.34
C HIS A 144 -16.38 -1.90 -5.03
N LEU A 145 -16.73 -2.07 -3.74
CA LEU A 145 -17.59 -3.18 -3.27
C LEU A 145 -18.97 -3.19 -3.90
N THR A 146 -19.56 -2.01 -4.14
CA THR A 146 -20.89 -1.83 -4.75
C THR A 146 -20.90 -2.15 -6.24
N GLN A 147 -19.74 -2.17 -6.89
CA GLN A 147 -19.57 -2.54 -8.29
C GLN A 147 -18.96 -3.94 -8.47
N ASP A 148 -18.71 -4.66 -7.38
CA ASP A 148 -18.05 -5.98 -7.38
C ASP A 148 -16.70 -5.95 -8.13
N VAL A 149 -15.92 -4.89 -7.93
CA VAL A 149 -14.59 -4.74 -8.55
C VAL A 149 -13.49 -4.73 -7.51
N MET A 150 -12.42 -5.48 -7.76
CA MET A 150 -11.14 -5.35 -7.05
C MET A 150 -10.09 -4.77 -7.98
N ILE A 151 -9.21 -3.95 -7.44
CA ILE A 151 -8.02 -3.40 -8.11
C ILE A 151 -6.79 -3.91 -7.35
N THR A 152 -5.77 -4.37 -8.08
CA THR A 152 -4.48 -4.77 -7.50
C THR A 152 -3.33 -4.07 -8.22
N SER A 153 -2.26 -3.76 -7.49
CA SER A 153 -1.07 -3.08 -8.02
C SER A 153 0.17 -3.98 -8.01
N GLU A 154 1.30 -3.46 -8.50
CA GLU A 154 2.51 -4.25 -8.75
C GLU A 154 3.78 -3.54 -8.24
N TRP A 155 4.55 -4.24 -7.39
CA TRP A 155 5.90 -3.83 -7.01
C TRP A 155 6.98 -4.74 -7.61
N GLY A 156 7.18 -5.91 -7.03
CA GLY A 156 8.22 -6.87 -7.38
C GLY A 156 8.08 -8.13 -6.52
N THR A 157 8.74 -9.23 -6.92
CA THR A 157 8.75 -10.45 -6.10
C THR A 157 9.70 -10.30 -4.91
N PRO A 158 9.61 -11.14 -3.87
CA PRO A 158 10.54 -11.10 -2.73
C PRO A 158 12.02 -11.10 -3.14
N ASN A 159 12.41 -11.97 -4.07
CA ASN A 159 13.79 -12.05 -4.59
C ASN A 159 14.26 -10.78 -5.31
N MET A 160 13.36 -9.89 -5.72
CA MET A 160 13.69 -8.62 -6.37
C MET A 160 13.89 -7.46 -5.38
N VAL A 161 13.42 -7.59 -4.13
CA VAL A 161 13.27 -6.45 -3.21
C VAL A 161 14.00 -6.64 -1.87
N GLU A 162 14.18 -7.88 -1.38
CA GLU A 162 14.70 -8.12 -0.03
C GLU A 162 16.15 -7.68 0.18
N ASP A 163 16.96 -7.71 -0.88
CA ASP A 163 18.38 -7.29 -0.85
C ASP A 163 18.56 -5.82 -1.26
N GLY A 164 17.46 -5.06 -1.30
CA GLY A 164 17.41 -3.66 -1.70
C GLY A 164 17.05 -3.47 -3.18
N LEU A 165 16.92 -2.21 -3.59
CA LEU A 165 16.62 -1.83 -4.97
C LEU A 165 17.72 -2.32 -5.91
N ASN A 166 17.38 -3.18 -6.88
CA ASN A 166 18.31 -3.67 -7.87
C ASN A 166 18.33 -2.74 -9.11
N PRO A 167 19.45 -2.04 -9.40
CA PRO A 167 19.52 -1.10 -10.51
C PRO A 167 19.38 -1.76 -11.88
N GLU A 168 19.85 -3.00 -12.06
CA GLU A 168 19.73 -3.71 -13.34
C GLU A 168 18.27 -4.07 -13.63
N LEU A 169 17.54 -4.52 -12.61
CA LEU A 169 16.10 -4.79 -12.73
C LEU A 169 15.32 -3.50 -13.01
N LEU A 170 15.66 -2.41 -12.32
CA LEU A 170 15.01 -1.11 -12.51
C LEU A 170 15.21 -0.58 -13.93
N LEU A 171 16.47 -0.48 -14.37
CA LEU A 171 16.81 0.01 -15.72
C LEU A 171 16.35 -0.95 -16.83
N GLY A 172 16.13 -2.23 -16.50
CA GLY A 172 15.52 -3.23 -17.38
C GLY A 172 13.98 -3.24 -17.39
N SER A 173 13.33 -2.25 -16.76
CA SER A 173 11.86 -2.14 -16.62
C SER A 173 11.22 -3.40 -16.03
N LYS A 174 11.84 -4.00 -15.00
CA LYS A 174 11.40 -5.28 -14.42
C LYS A 174 10.50 -5.13 -13.20
N TYR A 175 10.43 -3.95 -12.59
CA TYR A 175 9.46 -3.70 -11.53
C TYR A 175 8.06 -3.47 -12.13
N GLY A 176 7.04 -3.61 -11.28
CA GLY A 176 5.64 -3.49 -11.65
C GLY A 176 5.30 -2.14 -12.26
N HIS A 177 4.44 -2.17 -13.28
CA HIS A 177 4.01 -0.99 -14.04
C HIS A 177 2.55 -1.10 -14.51
N GLN A 178 1.79 -2.03 -13.93
CA GLN A 178 0.38 -2.24 -14.27
C GLN A 178 -0.52 -2.17 -13.04
N LEU A 179 -1.78 -1.82 -13.27
CA LEU A 179 -2.90 -2.16 -12.39
C LEU A 179 -3.71 -3.30 -13.00
N HIS A 180 -4.30 -4.13 -12.15
CA HIS A 180 -5.20 -5.19 -12.59
C HIS A 180 -6.60 -4.96 -12.04
N VAL A 181 -7.59 -5.04 -12.93
CA VAL A 181 -9.01 -4.95 -12.61
C VAL A 181 -9.58 -6.36 -12.58
N TRP A 182 -10.36 -6.66 -11.55
CA TRP A 182 -10.92 -7.97 -11.30
C TRP A 182 -12.42 -7.91 -11.04
N ASP A 183 -13.12 -8.97 -11.44
CA ASP A 183 -14.44 -9.29 -10.91
C ASP A 183 -14.25 -9.86 -9.50
N LEU A 184 -14.63 -9.08 -8.48
CA LEU A 184 -14.42 -9.40 -7.08
C LEU A 184 -15.08 -10.73 -6.69
N ARG A 185 -16.34 -10.94 -7.13
CA ARG A 185 -17.14 -12.11 -6.76
C ARG A 185 -16.74 -13.36 -7.54
N LYS A 186 -16.50 -13.22 -8.84
CA LYS A 186 -16.05 -14.34 -9.67
C LYS A 186 -14.58 -14.65 -9.48
N ARG A 187 -13.82 -13.76 -8.84
CA ARG A 187 -12.39 -13.92 -8.52
C ARG A 187 -11.56 -14.08 -9.80
N ARG A 188 -11.89 -13.27 -10.81
CA ARG A 188 -11.39 -13.39 -12.17
C ARG A 188 -10.87 -12.05 -12.67
N HIS A 189 -9.66 -12.08 -13.21
CA HIS A 189 -9.04 -10.95 -13.89
C HIS A 189 -9.85 -10.53 -15.12
N LEU A 190 -10.03 -9.22 -15.29
CA LEU A 190 -10.79 -8.63 -16.39
C LEU A 190 -9.93 -7.79 -17.33
N GLN A 191 -9.03 -6.99 -16.76
CA GLN A 191 -8.27 -6.00 -17.52
C GLN A 191 -6.92 -5.71 -16.83
N ALA A 192 -5.87 -5.52 -17.61
CA ALA A 192 -4.63 -4.92 -17.15
C ALA A 192 -4.56 -3.49 -17.71
N LEU A 193 -4.30 -2.52 -16.84
CA LEU A 193 -4.08 -1.12 -17.17
C LEU A 193 -2.58 -0.88 -17.11
N ASP A 194 -1.96 -0.63 -18.25
CA ASP A 194 -0.52 -0.38 -18.35
C ASP A 194 -0.23 1.12 -18.14
N LEU A 195 0.66 1.44 -17.20
CA LEU A 195 1.10 2.81 -16.90
C LEU A 195 2.37 3.18 -17.70
N GLY A 196 2.89 2.28 -18.53
CA GLY A 196 4.10 2.46 -19.34
C GLY A 196 5.34 1.89 -18.66
N ALA A 197 6.16 1.15 -19.41
CA ALA A 197 7.35 0.47 -18.91
C ALA A 197 8.45 1.43 -18.38
N GLU A 198 8.35 2.72 -18.67
CA GLU A 198 9.18 3.75 -18.06
C GLU A 198 8.76 4.10 -16.63
N ASN A 199 7.52 3.84 -16.24
CA ASN A 199 6.98 4.12 -14.90
C ASN A 199 7.13 2.85 -14.07
N GLN A 200 7.77 2.91 -12.90
CA GLN A 200 8.16 1.73 -12.14
C GLN A 200 7.67 1.81 -10.69
N MET A 201 7.26 0.65 -10.18
CA MET A 201 6.72 0.44 -8.83
C MET A 201 5.40 1.19 -8.64
N VAL A 202 4.32 0.53 -9.01
CA VAL A 202 2.94 1.01 -8.86
C VAL A 202 2.44 0.51 -7.52
N LEU A 203 2.43 1.40 -6.52
CA LEU A 203 2.31 1.00 -5.11
C LEU A 203 0.87 1.14 -4.59
N GLU A 204 0.64 2.13 -3.75
CA GLU A 204 -0.55 2.29 -2.91
C GLU A 204 -1.79 2.70 -3.72
N LEU A 205 -2.89 1.98 -3.52
CA LEU A 205 -4.18 2.19 -4.16
C LEU A 205 -5.12 2.90 -3.21
N ARG A 206 -5.76 3.99 -3.65
CA ARG A 206 -6.79 4.71 -2.88
C ARG A 206 -8.05 4.91 -3.75
N PRO A 207 -9.02 3.97 -3.73
CA PRO A 207 -10.33 4.21 -4.35
C PRO A 207 -11.04 5.37 -3.65
N ALA A 208 -11.93 6.04 -4.38
CA ALA A 208 -12.87 6.98 -3.77
C ALA A 208 -13.64 6.30 -2.62
N HIS A 209 -13.82 7.00 -1.51
CA HIS A 209 -14.57 6.51 -0.34
C HIS A 209 -16.07 6.49 -0.60
N ASN A 210 -16.59 7.43 -1.40
CA ASN A 210 -17.96 7.42 -1.86
C ASN A 210 -18.21 6.18 -2.74
N PRO A 211 -19.03 5.20 -2.29
CA PRO A 211 -19.21 3.93 -3.00
C PRO A 211 -20.01 4.05 -4.31
N ASN A 212 -20.53 5.24 -4.65
CA ASN A 212 -21.13 5.49 -5.96
C ASN A 212 -20.09 5.84 -7.02
N GLU A 213 -18.90 6.26 -6.61
CA GLU A 213 -17.80 6.60 -7.51
C GLU A 213 -17.10 5.34 -8.00
N THR A 214 -16.47 5.44 -9.18
CA THR A 214 -15.77 4.31 -9.82
C THR A 214 -14.37 4.70 -10.27
N TYR A 215 -13.74 5.59 -9.50
CA TYR A 215 -12.38 6.05 -9.69
C TYR A 215 -11.51 5.79 -8.47
N GLY A 216 -10.21 6.00 -8.61
CA GLY A 216 -9.27 6.11 -7.51
C GLY A 216 -7.87 6.46 -7.97
N PHE A 217 -6.97 6.66 -7.00
CA PHE A 217 -5.61 7.14 -7.24
C PHE A 217 -4.57 6.09 -6.89
N VAL A 218 -3.52 6.01 -7.70
CA VAL A 218 -2.33 5.19 -7.44
C VAL A 218 -1.05 6.01 -7.52
N GLY A 219 -0.13 5.75 -6.60
CA GLY A 219 1.24 6.30 -6.63
C GLY A 219 2.20 5.46 -7.48
N VAL A 220 3.02 6.12 -8.28
CA VAL A 220 4.16 5.55 -9.00
C VAL A 220 5.45 6.16 -8.46
N VAL A 221 6.36 5.30 -7.99
CA VAL A 221 7.57 5.73 -7.26
C VAL A 221 8.51 6.54 -8.15
N THR A 222 8.80 6.04 -9.35
CA THR A 222 9.81 6.65 -10.21
C THR A 222 9.59 6.36 -11.70
N SER A 223 9.97 7.32 -12.52
CA SER A 223 10.10 7.23 -13.98
C SER A 223 11.56 6.99 -14.37
N LEU A 224 11.81 6.06 -15.28
CA LEU A 224 13.14 5.79 -15.86
C LEU A 224 13.60 6.89 -16.81
N LYS A 225 12.67 7.70 -17.31
CA LYS A 225 12.96 8.79 -18.25
C LYS A 225 13.66 9.96 -17.57
N ASP A 226 13.22 10.33 -16.38
CA ASP A 226 13.56 11.61 -15.73
C ASP A 226 13.50 11.59 -14.20
N LEU A 227 13.39 10.41 -13.58
CA LEU A 227 13.31 10.23 -12.11
C LEU A 227 12.12 10.94 -11.45
N SER A 228 11.15 11.41 -12.23
CA SER A 228 9.90 11.95 -11.70
C SER A 228 9.08 10.85 -11.01
N ALA A 229 8.27 11.25 -10.04
CA ALA A 229 7.22 10.40 -9.49
C ALA A 229 5.86 10.87 -10.00
N SER A 230 4.84 10.03 -9.99
CA SER A 230 3.52 10.44 -10.50
C SER A 230 2.35 9.81 -9.76
N ILE A 231 1.20 10.50 -9.81
CA ILE A 231 -0.09 9.94 -9.39
C ILE A 231 -0.93 9.71 -10.64
N TRP A 232 -1.56 8.54 -10.70
CA TRP A 232 -2.47 8.16 -11.77
C TRP A 232 -3.87 7.95 -11.22
N LEU A 233 -4.85 8.41 -11.98
CA LEU A 233 -6.27 8.20 -11.77
C LEU A 233 -6.70 7.00 -12.60
N TRP A 234 -7.18 5.93 -11.97
CA TRP A 234 -8.04 4.98 -12.69
C TRP A 234 -9.48 5.45 -12.58
N HIS A 235 -10.25 5.29 -13.64
CA HIS A 235 -11.67 5.65 -13.66
C HIS A 235 -12.43 4.77 -14.65
N ARG A 236 -13.75 4.70 -14.49
CA ARG A 236 -14.61 4.03 -15.46
C ARG A 236 -14.99 4.99 -16.60
N GLU A 237 -14.79 4.56 -17.84
CA GLU A 237 -15.18 5.28 -19.04
C GLU A 237 -15.80 4.30 -20.04
N ASN A 238 -17.01 4.61 -20.54
CA ASN A 238 -17.72 3.80 -21.54
C ASN A 238 -17.83 2.30 -21.17
N GLY A 239 -17.95 2.00 -19.88
CA GLY A 239 -18.10 0.63 -19.36
C GLY A 239 -16.79 -0.12 -19.10
N GLN A 240 -15.64 0.42 -19.50
CA GLN A 240 -14.29 -0.12 -19.22
C GLN A 240 -13.55 0.75 -18.21
N TYR A 241 -12.44 0.26 -17.65
CA TYR A 241 -11.56 1.10 -16.85
C TYR A 241 -10.48 1.71 -17.75
N ALA A 242 -10.22 2.99 -17.54
CA ALA A 242 -9.13 3.74 -18.13
C ALA A 242 -8.19 4.21 -17.01
N ILE A 243 -6.96 4.61 -17.39
CA ILE A 243 -5.96 5.14 -16.47
C ILE A 243 -5.28 6.36 -17.08
N ARG A 244 -5.07 7.39 -16.26
CA ARG A 244 -4.48 8.66 -16.70
C ARG A 244 -3.55 9.23 -15.63
N LYS A 245 -2.37 9.69 -16.04
CA LYS A 245 -1.49 10.48 -15.18
C LYS A 245 -2.13 11.84 -14.90
N VAL A 246 -2.32 12.17 -13.62
CA VAL A 246 -2.97 13.42 -13.18
C VAL A 246 -2.03 14.32 -12.37
N ILE A 247 -0.99 13.77 -11.75
CA ILE A 247 0.07 14.53 -11.07
C ILE A 247 1.43 13.99 -11.52
N GLU A 248 2.37 14.88 -11.78
CA GLU A 248 3.78 14.57 -12.00
C GLU A 248 4.63 15.46 -11.08
N VAL A 249 5.53 14.85 -10.33
CA VAL A 249 6.47 15.53 -9.44
C VAL A 249 7.88 15.31 -9.98
N PRO A 250 8.60 16.36 -10.41
CA PRO A 250 9.94 16.21 -10.98
C PRO A 250 10.98 15.89 -9.90
N ALA A 251 12.06 15.23 -10.29
CA ALA A 251 13.25 15.11 -9.45
C ALA A 251 13.91 16.49 -9.21
N GLU A 252 14.50 16.68 -8.03
CA GLU A 252 15.19 17.91 -7.65
C GLU A 252 16.71 17.77 -7.93
N PRO A 253 17.33 18.65 -8.74
CA PRO A 253 18.78 18.64 -8.95
C PRO A 253 19.53 18.79 -7.62
N ALA A 254 20.63 18.06 -7.47
CA ALA A 254 21.43 18.08 -6.26
C ALA A 254 22.91 17.85 -6.56
N ASP A 255 23.77 18.37 -5.68
CA ASP A 255 25.20 18.10 -5.73
C ASP A 255 25.47 16.58 -5.55
N PRO A 256 26.14 15.91 -6.52
CA PRO A 256 26.49 14.50 -6.40
C PRO A 256 27.26 14.13 -5.13
N ASP A 257 27.97 15.06 -4.51
CA ASP A 257 28.68 14.79 -3.26
C ASP A 257 27.74 14.64 -2.05
N LEU A 258 26.53 15.17 -2.13
CA LEU A 258 25.47 15.03 -1.13
C LEU A 258 24.58 13.82 -1.38
N LEU A 259 24.72 13.15 -2.53
CA LEU A 259 23.86 12.04 -2.94
C LEU A 259 24.40 10.67 -2.49
N PRO A 260 23.52 9.71 -2.16
CA PRO A 260 23.91 8.33 -1.97
C PRO A 260 24.46 7.73 -3.27
N PRO A 261 25.29 6.66 -3.21
CA PRO A 261 25.97 6.10 -4.38
C PRO A 261 25.06 5.83 -5.60
N ILE A 262 23.85 5.31 -5.36
CA ILE A 262 22.88 4.98 -6.42
C ILE A 262 22.34 6.22 -7.16
N LEU A 263 22.41 7.41 -6.56
CA LEU A 263 21.89 8.65 -7.15
C LEU A 263 22.99 9.57 -7.72
N LYS A 264 24.27 9.37 -7.37
CA LYS A 264 25.37 10.25 -7.79
C LYS A 264 25.46 10.43 -9.31
N GLY A 265 25.26 9.36 -10.07
CA GLY A 265 25.32 9.38 -11.54
C GLY A 265 24.19 10.21 -12.19
N PHE A 266 23.09 10.43 -11.47
CA PHE A 266 21.95 11.20 -11.95
C PHE A 266 22.03 12.68 -11.56
N GLY A 267 22.73 13.02 -10.47
CA GLY A 267 22.83 14.40 -9.99
C GLY A 267 21.49 15.00 -9.54
N ALA A 268 20.55 14.16 -9.12
CA ALA A 268 19.21 14.57 -8.70
C ALA A 268 18.65 13.64 -7.63
N VAL A 269 17.72 14.18 -6.84
CA VAL A 269 16.92 13.46 -5.85
C VAL A 269 15.53 13.19 -6.45
N PRO A 270 15.15 11.93 -6.72
CA PRO A 270 13.79 11.59 -7.09
C PRO A 270 12.83 11.88 -5.92
N PRO A 271 11.56 12.26 -6.17
CA PRO A 271 10.58 12.44 -5.10
C PRO A 271 10.27 11.13 -4.37
N LEU A 272 10.24 10.01 -5.09
CA LEU A 272 9.91 8.68 -4.57
C LEU A 272 8.56 8.69 -3.84
N ILE A 273 7.47 8.83 -4.61
CA ILE A 273 6.11 8.73 -4.06
C ILE A 273 5.89 7.29 -3.60
N THR A 274 5.94 7.08 -2.29
CA THR A 274 5.86 5.75 -1.68
C THR A 274 4.51 5.46 -1.03
N ASP A 275 3.78 6.51 -0.64
CA ASP A 275 2.43 6.39 -0.12
C ASP A 275 1.57 7.60 -0.51
N ILE A 276 0.26 7.35 -0.58
CA ILE A 276 -0.78 8.33 -0.77
C ILE A 276 -1.97 8.03 0.13
N ASN A 277 -2.76 9.02 0.52
CA ASN A 277 -4.00 8.78 1.26
C ASN A 277 -5.06 9.84 0.90
N LEU A 278 -6.29 9.39 0.73
CA LEU A 278 -7.43 10.20 0.30
C LEU A 278 -8.29 10.52 1.53
N SER A 279 -8.63 11.79 1.75
CA SER A 279 -9.53 12.19 2.84
C SER A 279 -10.90 11.55 2.69
N LEU A 280 -11.60 11.31 3.81
CA LEU A 280 -12.86 10.57 3.83
C LEU A 280 -13.99 11.24 3.02
N ASP A 281 -13.89 12.54 2.78
CA ASP A 281 -14.81 13.33 1.97
C ASP A 281 -14.45 13.39 0.47
N ASP A 282 -13.41 12.65 0.06
CA ASP A 282 -12.89 12.57 -1.31
C ASP A 282 -12.38 13.92 -1.88
N GLN A 283 -12.02 14.89 -1.02
CA GLN A 283 -11.59 16.23 -1.46
C GLN A 283 -10.08 16.46 -1.42
N GLN A 284 -9.34 15.75 -0.57
CA GLN A 284 -7.91 16.01 -0.35
C GLN A 284 -7.09 14.73 -0.52
N LEU A 285 -6.08 14.78 -1.38
CA LEU A 285 -5.09 13.72 -1.55
C LEU A 285 -3.76 14.13 -0.93
N TYR A 286 -3.29 13.35 0.04
CA TYR A 286 -1.99 13.51 0.67
C TYR A 286 -0.97 12.60 0.00
N VAL A 287 0.23 13.11 -0.27
CA VAL A 287 1.26 12.42 -1.05
C VAL A 287 2.62 12.53 -0.37
N SER A 288 3.21 11.38 -0.04
CA SER A 288 4.52 11.27 0.60
C SER A 288 5.64 11.16 -0.43
N CYS A 289 6.43 12.20 -0.59
CA CYS A 289 7.67 12.19 -1.39
C CYS A 289 8.87 11.88 -0.48
N TRP A 290 9.17 10.59 -0.32
CA TRP A 290 10.19 10.12 0.61
C TRP A 290 11.61 10.61 0.27
N GLY A 291 11.95 10.67 -1.02
CA GLY A 291 13.28 11.05 -1.47
C GLY A 291 13.58 12.54 -1.25
N THR A 292 12.69 13.42 -1.72
CA THR A 292 12.83 14.88 -1.55
C THR A 292 12.53 15.36 -0.14
N GLY A 293 11.86 14.55 0.68
CA GLY A 293 11.50 14.89 2.05
C GLY A 293 10.33 15.86 2.11
N GLU A 294 9.29 15.60 1.32
CA GLU A 294 8.15 16.49 1.15
C GLU A 294 6.83 15.72 1.35
N MET A 295 5.91 16.30 2.11
CA MET A 295 4.52 15.86 2.19
C MET A 295 3.67 16.90 1.49
N ARG A 296 2.97 16.48 0.44
CA ARG A 296 2.11 17.35 -0.37
C ARG A 296 0.65 17.07 -0.10
N GLN A 297 -0.17 18.10 -0.25
CA GLN A 297 -1.63 18.02 -0.21
C GLN A 297 -2.18 18.59 -1.53
N TYR A 298 -3.08 17.84 -2.15
CA TYR A 298 -3.76 18.23 -3.37
C TYR A 298 -5.27 18.29 -3.13
N ASP A 299 -5.92 19.35 -3.61
CA ASP A 299 -7.37 19.35 -3.84
C ASP A 299 -7.67 18.44 -5.02
N VAL A 300 -8.54 17.45 -4.81
CA VAL A 300 -8.98 16.46 -5.79
C VAL A 300 -10.50 16.46 -5.97
N SER A 301 -11.18 17.56 -5.62
CA SER A 301 -12.61 17.76 -5.87
C SER A 301 -12.98 17.60 -7.36
N ASP A 302 -12.06 17.94 -8.27
CA ASP A 302 -11.99 17.38 -9.62
C ASP A 302 -10.84 16.36 -9.71
N PRO A 303 -11.14 15.05 -9.71
CA PRO A 303 -10.10 14.02 -9.69
C PRO A 303 -9.24 14.00 -10.97
N PHE A 304 -9.72 14.61 -12.06
CA PHE A 304 -8.98 14.69 -13.33
C PHE A 304 -8.00 15.86 -13.37
N HIS A 305 -8.16 16.86 -12.51
CA HIS A 305 -7.32 18.05 -12.45
C HIS A 305 -6.92 18.40 -11.00
N PRO A 306 -6.12 17.56 -10.31
CA PRO A 306 -5.68 17.85 -8.96
C PRO A 306 -4.88 19.15 -8.85
N GLU A 307 -5.13 19.94 -7.82
CA GLU A 307 -4.44 21.21 -7.56
C GLU A 307 -3.62 21.13 -6.28
N LEU A 308 -2.32 21.46 -6.33
CA LEU A 308 -1.48 21.50 -5.13
C LEU A 308 -1.92 22.64 -4.21
N THR A 309 -2.39 22.31 -3.01
CA THR A 309 -2.90 23.30 -2.04
C THR A 309 -1.92 23.57 -0.91
N ALA A 310 -1.16 22.56 -0.49
CA ALA A 310 -0.15 22.71 0.56
C ALA A 310 1.04 21.77 0.37
N SER A 311 2.16 22.14 0.99
CA SER A 311 3.36 21.33 1.09
C SER A 311 4.12 21.63 2.37
N ILE A 312 4.66 20.59 3.00
CA ILE A 312 5.59 20.70 4.13
C ILE A 312 6.83 19.84 3.87
N HIS A 313 7.98 20.30 4.38
CA HIS A 313 9.24 19.57 4.26
C HIS A 313 9.65 18.95 5.59
N LEU A 314 9.97 17.66 5.55
CA LEU A 314 10.36 16.85 6.71
C LEU A 314 11.44 15.86 6.27
N GLY A 315 12.67 16.01 6.74
CA GLY A 315 13.78 15.17 6.32
C GLY A 315 14.17 15.34 4.83
N GLY A 316 14.32 14.23 4.10
CA GLY A 316 14.75 14.15 2.71
C GLY A 316 16.24 13.86 2.55
N ILE A 317 16.62 13.24 1.42
CA ILE A 317 17.99 12.76 1.14
C ILE A 317 19.03 13.88 1.23
N VAL A 318 18.72 15.06 0.70
CA VAL A 318 19.62 16.23 0.71
C VAL A 318 19.13 17.30 1.67
N ARG A 319 17.82 17.50 1.76
CA ARG A 319 17.22 18.62 2.48
C ARG A 319 17.39 18.51 3.99
N HIS A 320 17.32 17.30 4.55
CA HIS A 320 17.36 17.04 6.00
C HIS A 320 16.48 18.02 6.82
N ALA A 321 15.29 18.34 6.30
CA ALA A 321 14.42 19.36 6.88
C ALA A 321 14.11 19.06 8.34
N ALA A 322 14.31 20.06 9.18
CA ALA A 322 14.18 19.93 10.62
C ALA A 322 12.73 20.01 11.08
N HIS A 323 12.37 19.17 12.05
CA HIS A 323 11.15 19.37 12.80
C HIS A 323 11.40 20.40 13.92
N PRO A 324 10.48 21.36 14.17
CA PRO A 324 10.70 22.45 15.14
C PRO A 324 11.07 21.99 16.56
N LYS A 325 10.70 20.77 16.96
CA LYS A 325 11.00 20.23 18.29
C LYS A 325 12.23 19.32 18.36
N SER A 326 12.62 18.68 17.26
CA SER A 326 13.65 17.61 17.29
C SER A 326 14.85 17.87 16.38
N GLY A 327 14.84 18.96 15.61
CA GLY A 327 15.91 19.25 14.66
C GLY A 327 15.81 18.39 13.39
N PRO A 328 16.91 18.26 12.63
CA PRO A 328 16.97 17.49 11.39
C PRO A 328 16.42 16.06 11.56
N LEU A 329 15.64 15.60 10.58
CA LEU A 329 15.07 14.26 10.55
C LEU A 329 15.85 13.35 9.59
N ASN A 330 15.93 12.06 9.94
CA ASN A 330 16.44 11.01 9.06
C ASN A 330 15.33 10.51 8.12
N GLY A 331 15.70 10.15 6.89
CA GLY A 331 14.74 9.70 5.87
C GLY A 331 13.78 10.82 5.43
N GLY A 332 12.70 10.49 4.74
CA GLY A 332 11.60 11.41 4.42
C GLY A 332 10.23 10.84 4.82
N PRO A 333 9.13 11.55 4.54
CA PRO A 333 7.78 11.06 4.77
C PRO A 333 7.56 9.77 3.98
N GLN A 334 6.95 8.77 4.61
CA GLN A 334 6.68 7.46 4.01
C GLN A 334 5.18 7.17 4.21
N MET A 335 4.80 6.36 5.20
CA MET A 335 3.39 6.05 5.46
C MET A 335 2.62 7.28 5.97
N VAL A 336 1.42 7.50 5.46
CA VAL A 336 0.49 8.57 5.83
C VAL A 336 -0.89 8.02 6.18
N GLU A 337 -1.42 8.48 7.31
CA GLU A 337 -2.78 8.17 7.76
C GLU A 337 -3.52 9.45 8.10
N ILE A 338 -4.81 9.51 7.80
CA ILE A 338 -5.66 10.69 7.97
C ILE A 338 -6.74 10.38 9.01
N SER A 339 -7.04 11.33 9.88
CA SER A 339 -8.19 11.20 10.76
C SER A 339 -9.50 11.23 9.97
N ARG A 340 -10.56 10.63 10.51
CA ARG A 340 -11.86 10.53 9.80
C ARG A 340 -12.52 11.90 9.54
N ASP A 341 -12.11 12.94 10.26
CA ASP A 341 -12.55 14.32 10.10
C ASP A 341 -11.69 15.15 9.13
N GLY A 342 -10.67 14.55 8.49
CA GLY A 342 -9.80 15.16 7.48
C GLY A 342 -8.56 15.86 8.04
#